data_AF-T1A7Y4-F1
#
_entry.id   AF-T1A7Y4-F1
#
_cell.length_a   1.000
_cell.length_b   1.000
_cell.length_c   1.000
_cell.angle_alpha   90.00
_cell.angle_beta   90.00
_cell.angle_gamma   90.00
#
_symmetry.space_group_name_H-M   'P 1'
#
loop_
_entity.id
_entity.type
_entity.pdbx_description
1 polymer ?
#
loop_
_entity_poly.entity_id
_entity_poly.type
_entity_poly.pdbx_seq_one_letter_code
_entity_poly.pdbx_strand_id
1 'polypeptide(L)'
;AERQGYRNGVRPRTLYTRVGPVTLQVPQTRDGSFSPELFKRYQRSEQAFVLALMEMVVQGVSTRKVTEVTEALCGASFAKSTVSA
;
A
#
# COMPACT_ATOMS: atom_id res chain seq x y z
N ALA A 1 -13.57 22.33 -24.79
CA ALA A 1 -13.46 21.41 -23.65
C ALA A 1 -13.60 22.24 -22.37
N GLU A 2 -14.64 21.98 -21.58
CA GLU A 2 -14.92 22.71 -20.36
C GLU A 2 -14.01 22.22 -19.21
N ARG A 3 -13.58 23.13 -18.32
CA ARG A 3 -12.65 22.80 -17.24
C ARG A 3 -13.37 22.00 -16.15
N GLN A 4 -12.99 20.74 -15.98
CA GLN A 4 -13.61 19.83 -15.01
C GLN A 4 -13.19 20.08 -13.55
N GLY A 5 -12.07 20.76 -13.30
CA GLY A 5 -11.62 21.04 -11.94
C GLY A 5 -10.32 21.84 -11.84
N TYR A 6 -9.90 22.08 -10.60
CA TYR A 6 -8.67 22.79 -10.25
C TYR A 6 -7.83 21.95 -9.31
N ARG A 7 -6.50 21.97 -9.50
CA ARG A 7 -5.53 21.36 -8.59
C ARG A 7 -5.55 22.11 -7.26
N ASN A 8 -5.47 21.37 -6.15
CA ASN A 8 -5.49 21.88 -4.78
C ASN A 8 -4.38 21.23 -3.94
N GLY A 9 -3.14 21.30 -4.45
CA GLY A 9 -1.96 20.78 -3.78
C GLY A 9 -1.76 19.27 -3.91
N VAL A 10 -0.94 18.74 -3.00
CA VAL A 10 -0.54 17.33 -2.91
C VAL A 10 -0.64 16.88 -1.46
N ARG A 11 -1.01 15.62 -1.25
CA ARG A 11 -0.96 14.98 0.07
C ARG A 11 0.14 13.92 0.10
N PRO A 12 1.00 13.89 1.13
CA PRO A 12 1.90 12.77 1.33
C PRO A 12 1.10 11.52 1.72
N ARG A 13 1.46 10.37 1.16
CA ARG A 13 0.88 9.07 1.48
C ARG A 13 1.95 7.99 1.40
N THR A 14 2.09 7.20 2.45
CA THR A 14 2.97 6.02 2.43
C THR A 14 2.23 4.83 1.82
N LEU A 15 2.87 4.16 0.87
CA LEU A 15 2.45 2.88 0.28
C LEU A 15 3.49 1.82 0.64
N TYR A 16 3.08 0.72 1.24
CA TYR A 16 3.96 -0.41 1.52
C TYR A 16 4.12 -1.25 0.25
N THR A 17 5.35 -1.42 -0.20
CA THR A 17 5.70 -2.19 -1.40
C THR A 17 6.66 -3.31 -1.07
N ARG A 18 6.94 -4.19 -2.03
CA ARG A 18 7.92 -5.28 -1.86
C ARG A 18 9.35 -4.81 -1.58
N VAL A 19 9.66 -3.56 -1.90
CA VAL A 19 10.98 -2.95 -1.65
C VAL A 19 10.98 -2.03 -0.42
N GLY A 20 9.89 -2.07 0.37
CA GLY A 20 9.70 -1.25 1.56
C GLY A 20 8.69 -0.11 1.39
N PRO A 21 8.55 0.75 2.41
CA PRO A 21 7.61 1.86 2.40
C PRO A 21 8.07 2.97 1.44
N VAL A 22 7.20 3.36 0.51
CA VAL A 22 7.43 4.46 -0.42
C VAL A 22 6.48 5.62 -0.08
N THR A 23 7.04 6.81 0.14
CA THR A 23 6.25 8.03 0.35
C THR A 23 5.91 8.66 -1.00
N LEU A 24 4.63 8.68 -1.33
CA LEU A 24 4.06 9.24 -2.55
C LEU A 24 3.48 10.63 -2.29
N GLN A 25 3.62 11.53 -3.26
CA GLN A 25 2.87 12.79 -3.29
C GLN A 25 1.65 12.62 -4.19
N VAL A 26 0.47 12.48 -3.58
CA VAL A 26 -0.77 12.24 -4.31
C VAL A 26 -1.43 13.58 -4.65
N PRO A 27 -1.68 13.89 -5.93
CA PRO A 27 -2.39 15.11 -6.32
C PRO A 27 -3.77 15.20 -5.67
N GLN A 28 -4.19 16.42 -5.36
CA GLN A 28 -5.54 16.71 -4.88
C GLN A 28 -6.23 17.67 -5.86
N THR A 29 -7.52 17.44 -6.08
CA THR A 29 -8.40 18.38 -6.79
C THR A 29 -9.37 19.00 -5.81
N ARG A 30 -9.85 20.21 -6.09
CA ARG A 30 -10.72 20.99 -5.19
C ARG A 30 -12.07 20.32 -4.93
N ASP A 31 -12.57 19.60 -5.91
CA ASP A 31 -13.81 18.80 -5.91
C ASP A 31 -13.59 17.36 -5.41
N GLY A 32 -12.35 16.93 -5.22
CA GLY A 32 -12.01 15.58 -4.75
C GLY A 32 -12.27 14.46 -5.76
N SER A 33 -12.53 14.78 -7.03
CA SER A 33 -12.81 13.81 -8.11
C SER A 33 -11.60 12.97 -8.52
N PHE A 34 -10.37 13.43 -8.23
CA PHE A 34 -9.17 12.72 -8.61
C PHE A 34 -8.96 11.41 -7.82
N SER A 35 -8.87 10.29 -8.56
CA SER A 35 -8.39 9.01 -8.06
C SER A 35 -7.26 8.50 -8.96
N PRO A 36 -6.11 8.08 -8.40
CA PRO A 36 -5.06 7.45 -9.18
C PRO A 36 -5.50 6.06 -9.67
N GLU A 37 -5.01 5.66 -10.84
CA GLU A 37 -5.23 4.32 -11.41
C GLU A 37 -4.31 3.27 -10.76
N LEU A 38 -3.10 3.67 -10.34
CA LEU A 38 -2.08 2.77 -9.81
C LEU A 38 -2.47 2.06 -8.51
N PHE A 39 -3.32 2.69 -7.68
CA PHE A 39 -3.78 2.13 -6.41
C PHE A 39 -5.15 2.65 -6.03
N LYS A 40 -5.94 1.81 -5.35
CA LYS A 40 -7.28 2.17 -4.89
C LYS A 40 -7.22 3.20 -3.75
N ARG A 41 -8.35 3.90 -3.55
CA ARG A 41 -8.55 4.74 -2.36
C ARG A 41 -8.38 3.87 -1.10
N TYR A 42 -7.64 4.38 -0.12
CA TYR A 42 -7.30 3.70 1.15
C TYR A 42 -6.41 2.44 1.06
N GLN A 43 -6.01 1.98 -0.13
CA GLN A 43 -5.05 0.87 -0.28
C GLN A 43 -3.68 1.18 0.37
N ARG A 44 -3.34 0.51 1.47
CA ARG A 44 -2.07 0.77 2.18
C ARG A 44 -0.89 0.01 1.60
N SER A 45 -1.14 -1.09 0.91
CA SER A 45 -0.09 -1.99 0.41
C SER A 45 -0.26 -2.27 -1.09
N GLU A 46 0.86 -2.43 -1.79
CA GLU A 46 0.94 -2.92 -3.16
C GLU A 46 0.29 -4.31 -3.28
N GLN A 47 -0.40 -4.58 -4.40
CA GLN A 47 -1.03 -5.89 -4.61
C GLN A 47 0.00 -7.02 -4.68
N ALA A 48 1.13 -6.81 -5.35
CA ALA A 48 2.19 -7.80 -5.42
C ALA A 48 2.83 -8.09 -4.06
N PHE A 49 2.88 -7.11 -3.16
CA PHE A 49 3.29 -7.33 -1.77
C PHE A 49 2.30 -8.25 -1.03
N VAL A 50 1.01 -7.97 -1.14
CA VAL A 50 -0.05 -8.80 -0.53
C VAL A 50 -0.01 -10.23 -1.08
N LEU A 51 0.21 -10.40 -2.38
CA LEU A 51 0.34 -11.71 -3.01
C LEU A 51 1.51 -12.52 -2.44
N ALA A 52 2.67 -11.89 -2.23
CA ALA A 52 3.82 -12.54 -1.61
C ALA A 52 3.53 -12.98 -0.16
N LEU A 53 2.76 -12.19 0.61
CA LEU A 53 2.31 -12.60 1.95
C LEU A 53 1.40 -13.84 1.89
N MET A 54 0.45 -13.85 0.95
CA MET A 54 -0.46 -14.99 0.76
C MET A 54 0.30 -16.25 0.36
N GLU A 55 1.27 -16.13 -0.54
CA GLU A 55 2.10 -17.26 -0.99
C GLU A 55 2.91 -17.86 0.17
N MET A 56 3.50 -17.03 1.04
CA MET A 56 4.20 -17.52 2.23
C MET A 56 3.28 -18.32 3.17
N VAL A 57 2.04 -17.86 3.38
CA VAL A 57 1.06 -18.58 4.20
C VAL A 57 0.69 -19.92 3.55
N VAL A 58 0.47 -19.95 2.23
CA VAL A 58 0.17 -21.17 1.47
C VAL A 58 1.34 -22.17 1.52
N GLN A 59 2.58 -21.68 1.51
CA GLN A 59 3.80 -22.49 1.67
C GLN A 59 4.04 -22.96 3.12
N GLY A 60 3.16 -22.62 4.07
CA GLY A 60 3.22 -23.08 5.46
C GLY A 60 4.10 -22.23 6.38
N VAL A 61 4.48 -21.01 5.96
CA VAL A 61 5.19 -20.07 6.83
C VAL A 61 4.22 -19.57 7.91
N SER A 62 4.61 -19.71 9.18
CA SER A 62 3.78 -19.25 10.29
C SER A 62 3.62 -17.73 10.24
N THR A 63 2.46 -17.22 10.64
CA THR A 63 2.17 -15.78 10.64
C THR A 63 3.16 -14.94 11.46
N ARG A 64 3.79 -15.51 12.49
CA ARG A 64 4.88 -14.85 13.23
C ARG A 64 6.15 -14.73 12.38
N LYS A 65 6.55 -15.80 11.70
CA LYS A 65 7.69 -15.79 10.77
C LYS A 65 7.46 -14.83 9.60
N VAL A 66 6.22 -14.70 9.11
CA VAL A 66 5.87 -13.70 8.08
C VAL A 66 6.15 -12.28 8.58
N THR A 67 5.78 -11.95 9.83
CA THR A 67 6.11 -10.66 10.43
C THR A 67 7.62 -10.42 10.49
N GLU A 68 8.40 -11.41 10.94
CA GLU A 68 9.87 -11.31 11.00
C GLU A 68 10.50 -11.10 9.61
N VAL A 69 10.06 -11.85 8.59
CA VAL A 69 10.56 -11.74 7.21
C VAL A 69 10.23 -10.37 6.62
N THR A 70 9.00 -9.87 6.82
CA THR A 70 8.58 -8.56 6.28
C THR A 70 9.29 -7.40 6.96
N GLU A 71 9.56 -7.50 8.26
CA GLU A 71 10.36 -6.51 8.98
C GLU A 71 11.81 -6.50 8.49
N ALA A 72 12.42 -7.68 8.31
CA ALA A 72 13.79 -7.80 7.84
C ALA A 72 13.99 -7.34 6.38
N LEU A 73 13.05 -7.66 5.48
CA LEU A 73 13.19 -7.39 4.04
C LEU A 73 12.59 -6.06 3.61
N CYS A 74 11.47 -5.65 4.21
CA CYS A 74 10.72 -4.47 3.80
C CYS A 74 10.81 -3.31 4.80
N GLY A 75 11.48 -3.49 5.96
CA GLY A 75 11.60 -2.45 6.98
C GLY A 75 10.25 -2.02 7.58
N ALA A 76 9.22 -2.86 7.45
CA ALA A 76 7.87 -2.61 7.92
C ALA A 76 7.30 -3.85 8.59
N SER A 77 6.86 -3.72 9.83
CA SER A 77 6.22 -4.80 10.57
C SER A 77 4.69 -4.79 10.35
N PHE A 78 4.13 -5.97 10.17
CA PHE A 78 2.69 -6.18 10.02
C PHE A 78 2.17 -7.09 11.12
N ALA A 79 1.03 -6.71 11.69
CA ALA A 79 0.41 -7.51 12.73
C ALA A 79 -0.06 -8.87 12.17
N LYS A 80 -0.01 -9.91 13.00
CA LYS A 80 -0.57 -11.24 12.66
C LYS A 80 -1.99 -11.14 12.09
N SER A 81 -2.83 -10.27 12.67
CA SER A 81 -4.20 -10.06 12.20
C SER A 81 -4.29 -9.52 10.78
N THR A 82 -3.29 -8.77 10.30
CA THR A 82 -3.22 -8.30 8.91
C THR A 82 -2.89 -9.42 7.93
N VAL A 83 -2.15 -10.44 8.38
CA VAL A 83 -1.81 -11.62 7.56
C VAL A 83 -2.95 -12.64 7.55
N SER A 84 -3.75 -12.69 8.63
CA SER A 84 -4.86 -13.64 8.78
C SER A 84 -6.22 -13.14 8.28
N ALA A 85 -6.34 -11.86 7.93
CA ALA A 85 -7.56 -11.25 7.39
C ALA A 85 -7.68 -11.47 5.89
#